data_AF-A0A1M5TDR1-F1
#
_entry.id   AF-A0A1M5TDR1-F1
#
_cell.length_a   1.000
_cell.length_b   1.000
_cell.length_c   1.000
_cell.angle_alpha   90.00
_cell.angle_beta   90.00
_cell.angle_gamma   90.00
#
_symmetry.space_group_name_H-M   'P 1'
#
loop_
_entity.id
_entity.type
_entity.pdbx_description
1 polymer ?
#
loop_
_entity_poly.entity_id
_entity_poly.type
_entity_poly.pdbx_seq_one_letter_code
_entity_poly.pdbx_strand_id
1 'polypeptide(L)' 'MKIKELACGDLHVTMNVAVNALLKQWVMYYGSIAEVLKPAKLRQMILDSAKELVGMYEK' A
#
# COMPACT_ATOMS: atom_id res chain seq x y z
N MET A 1 -10.16 13.74 -0.88
CA MET A 1 -10.26 12.26 -0.85
C MET A 1 -11.52 11.86 -1.58
N LYS A 2 -11.50 10.79 -2.36
CA LYS A 2 -12.66 10.18 -3.02
C LYS A 2 -12.68 8.70 -2.66
N ILE A 3 -13.84 8.17 -2.30
CA ILE A 3 -14.02 6.77 -1.90
C ILE A 3 -15.09 6.17 -2.80
N LYS A 4 -14.84 4.96 -3.30
CA LYS A 4 -15.77 4.18 -4.09
C LYS A 4 -15.80 2.76 -3.55
N GLU A 5 -16.99 2.29 -3.17
CA GLU A 5 -17.20 0.89 -2.84
C GLU A 5 -17.23 0.03 -4.11
N LEU A 6 -16.56 -1.11 -4.05
CA LEU A 6 -16.49 -2.09 -5.13
C LEU A 6 -17.54 -3.18 -4.92
N ALA A 7 -17.90 -3.90 -5.99
CA ALA A 7 -18.91 -4.96 -5.92
C ALA A 7 -18.51 -6.13 -4.99
N CYS A 8 -17.22 -6.29 -4.71
CA CYS A 8 -16.69 -7.27 -3.76
C CYS A 8 -16.76 -6.81 -2.28
N GLY A 9 -17.22 -5.59 -2.00
CA GLY A 9 -17.22 -5.00 -0.66
C GLY A 9 -15.94 -4.24 -0.29
N ASP A 10 -14.91 -4.27 -1.14
CA ASP A 10 -13.68 -3.50 -0.93
C ASP A 10 -13.88 -2.00 -1.20
N LEU A 11 -13.00 -1.17 -0.64
CA LEU A 11 -13.01 0.27 -0.85
C LEU A 11 -11.84 0.70 -1.75
N HIS A 12 -12.16 1.33 -2.89
CA HIS A 12 -11.20 2.06 -3.70
C HIS A 12 -11.11 3.51 -3.20
N VAL A 13 -9.98 3.87 -2.62
CA VAL A 13 -9.71 5.22 -2.13
C VAL A 13 -8.74 5.96 -3.05
N THR A 14 -9.14 7.13 -3.54
CA THR A 14 -8.25 8.08 -4.24
C THR A 14 -8.00 9.29 -3.33
N MET A 15 -6.74 9.55 -3.02
CA MET A 15 -6.35 10.68 -2.17
C MET A 15 -5.07 11.33 -2.68
N ASN A 16 -4.93 12.63 -2.41
CA ASN A 16 -3.65 13.31 -2.55
C ASN A 16 -2.90 13.17 -1.24
N VAL A 17 -1.69 12.66 -1.29
CA VAL A 17 -0.83 12.51 -0.11
C VAL A 17 0.44 13.30 -0.34
N ALA A 18 0.77 14.17 0.61
CA ALA A 18 1.96 15.02 0.53
C ALA A 18 3.27 14.22 0.73
N VAL A 19 3.21 13.10 1.47
CA VAL A 19 4.39 12.32 1.85
C VAL A 19 4.17 10.83 1.56
N ASN A 20 4.76 10.36 0.46
CA ASN A 20 4.70 8.95 0.03
C ASN A 20 5.27 7.97 1.07
N ALA A 21 6.24 8.40 1.89
CA ALA A 21 6.84 7.55 2.92
C ALA A 21 5.85 7.17 4.03
N LEU A 22 5.00 8.11 4.46
CA LEU A 22 3.97 7.85 5.47
C LEU A 22 2.88 6.92 4.93
N LEU A 23 2.47 7.12 3.69
CA LEU A 23 1.52 6.20 3.02
C LEU A 23 2.13 4.80 2.88
N LYS A 24 3.42 4.69 2.50
CA LYS A 24 4.13 3.41 2.46
C LYS A 24 4.06 2.71 3.82
N GLN A 25 4.41 3.41 4.90
CA GLN A 25 4.41 2.85 6.25
C GLN A 25 3.02 2.38 6.68
N TRP A 26 1.98 3.16 6.38
CA TRP A 26 0.60 2.79 6.66
C TRP A 26 0.19 1.54 5.89
N VAL A 27 0.47 1.47 4.59
CA VAL A 27 0.13 0.28 3.77
C VAL A 27 0.90 -0.95 4.23
N MET A 28 2.18 -0.81 4.54
CA MET A 28 3.00 -1.89 5.10
C MET A 28 2.45 -2.42 6.42
N TYR A 29 1.91 -1.55 7.28
CA TYR A 29 1.28 -1.94 8.54
C TYR A 29 0.01 -2.76 8.33
N TYR A 30 -0.82 -2.40 7.34
CA TYR A 30 -2.07 -3.08 7.01
C TYR A 30 -1.93 -4.13 5.89
N GLY A 31 -0.71 -4.59 5.57
CA GLY A 31 -0.34 -5.18 4.28
C GLY A 31 -1.22 -6.31 3.71
N SER A 32 -1.98 -7.05 4.52
CA SER A 32 -2.91 -8.08 4.05
C SER A 32 -4.26 -7.55 3.56
N ILE A 33 -4.62 -6.31 3.88
CA ILE A 33 -5.93 -5.70 3.60
C ILE A 33 -5.83 -4.34 2.89
N ALA A 34 -4.63 -3.93 2.50
CA ALA A 34 -4.40 -2.66 1.81
C ALA A 34 -3.32 -2.79 0.73
N GLU A 35 -3.60 -2.23 -0.46
CA GLU A 35 -2.63 -2.14 -1.54
C GLU A 35 -2.64 -0.76 -2.22
N VAL A 36 -1.55 -0.44 -2.92
CA VAL A 36 -1.45 0.76 -3.75
C VAL A 36 -1.49 0.38 -5.22
N LEU A 37 -2.51 0.84 -5.93
CA LEU A 37 -2.65 0.62 -7.37
C LEU A 37 -1.82 1.64 -8.18
N LYS A 38 -1.85 2.91 -7.80
CA LYS A 38 -1.13 4.02 -8.44
C LYS A 38 -0.66 5.05 -7.41
N PRO A 39 0.44 5.77 -7.66
CA PRO A 39 1.35 5.63 -8.81
C PRO A 39 2.24 4.37 -8.70
N ALA A 40 2.68 3.83 -9.84
CA ALA A 40 3.48 2.60 -9.90
C ALA A 40 4.76 2.67 -9.07
N LYS A 41 5.40 3.86 -9.00
CA LYS A 41 6.59 4.08 -8.17
C LYS A 41 6.33 3.81 -6.68
N LEU A 42 5.18 4.25 -6.15
CA LEU A 42 4.84 4.01 -4.74
C LEU A 42 4.53 2.55 -4.49
N ARG A 43 3.80 1.90 -5.41
CA ARG A 43 3.54 0.46 -5.36
C ARG A 43 4.85 -0.34 -5.29
N GLN A 44 5.82 0.01 -6.14
CA GLN A 44 7.12 -0.66 -6.15
C GLN A 44 7.87 -0.49 -4.82
N MET A 45 7.89 0.73 -4.25
CA MET A 45 8.52 0.99 -2.95
C MET A 45 7.94 0.13 -1.82
N ILE A 46 6.63 -0.14 -1.85
CA ILE A 46 5.97 -1.00 -0.86
C ILE A 46 6.41 -2.46 -1.06
N LEU A 47 6.39 -2.94 -2.30
CA LEU A 47 6.81 -4.32 -2.62
C LEU A 47 8.26 -4.59 -2.25
N ASP A 48 9.16 -3.65 -2.52
CA ASP A 48 10.59 -3.79 -2.18
C ASP A 48 10.78 -3.88 -0.66
N SER A 49 10.13 -3.01 0.11
CA SER A 49 10.17 -3.08 1.58
C SER A 49 9.53 -4.36 2.13
N ALA A 50 8.47 -4.88 1.51
CA ALA A 50 7.88 -6.15 1.91
C ALA A 50 8.83 -7.33 1.67
N LYS A 51 9.52 -7.37 0.52
CA LYS A 51 10.52 -8.41 0.22
C LYS A 51 11.69 -8.37 1.19
N GLU A 52 12.19 -7.18 1.51
CA GLU A 52 13.26 -7.00 2.51
C GLU A 52 12.85 -7.57 3.87
N LEU A 53 11.63 -7.27 4.34
CA LEU A 53 11.12 -7.80 5.60
C LEU A 53 11.02 -9.33 5.59
N VAL A 54 10.43 -9.90 4.54
CA VAL A 54 10.32 -11.37 4.41
C VAL A 54 11.71 -12.01 4.46
N GLY A 55 12.68 -11.46 3.71
CA GLY A 55 14.07 -11.94 3.71
C GLY A 55 14.80 -11.81 5.06
N MET A 56 14.31 -10.99 5.99
CA MET A 56 14.84 -10.93 7.37
C MET A 56 14.30 -12.06 8.25
N TYR A 57 13.06 -12.50 8.05
CA TYR A 57 12.39 -13.47 8.91
C TYR A 57 12.41 -14.90 8.36
N GLU A 58 12.58 -15.10 7.05
CA GLU A 58 12.73 -16.43 6.43
C GLU A 58 14.19 -16.96 6.48
N LYS A 59 15.01 -16.47 7.42
CA LYS A 59 16.37 -16.98 7.67
C LYS A 59 16.40 -18.06 8.74
#